data_AF-N9EC82-F1
#
_entry.id   AF-N9EC82-F1
#
_cell.length_a   1.000
_cell.length_b   1.000
_cell.length_c   1.000
_cell.angle_alpha   90.00
_cell.angle_beta   90.00
_cell.angle_gamma   90.00
#
_symmetry.space_group_name_H-M   'P 1'
#
loop_
_entity.id
_entity.type
_entity.pdbx_description
1 polymer ?
#
loop_
_entity_poly.entity_id
_entity_poly.type
_entity_poly.pdbx_seq_one_letter_code
_entity_poly.pdbx_strand_id
1 'polypeptide(L)'
;MKKEILERIQALGGNIDQIKGVSWIDDLCAIRFNSVLYERPQDTPWATADDQEPIYGLGEYIDQHQAELDKNPDAFFTQLIQEYYQLTEEG
;
A
#
# COMPACT_ATOMS: atom_id res chain seq x y z
N MET A 1 21.54 -11.35 0.55
CA MET A 1 20.91 -10.39 1.50
C MET A 1 20.90 -10.97 2.92
N LYS A 2 20.83 -10.17 3.99
CA LYS A 2 20.67 -10.70 5.36
C LYS A 2 19.29 -11.34 5.52
N LYS A 3 19.20 -12.48 6.21
CA LYS A 3 17.94 -13.22 6.41
C LYS A 3 16.86 -12.37 7.09
N GLU A 4 17.24 -11.58 8.08
CA GLU A 4 16.33 -10.68 8.80
C GLU A 4 15.59 -9.68 7.89
N ILE A 5 16.27 -9.19 6.84
CA ILE A 5 15.66 -8.28 5.86
C ILE A 5 14.63 -9.02 5.01
N LEU A 6 14.95 -10.24 4.59
CA LEU A 6 14.05 -11.07 3.79
C LEU A 6 12.80 -11.47 4.57
N GLU A 7 12.97 -11.84 5.84
CA GLU A 7 11.86 -12.14 6.75
C GLU A 7 10.96 -10.91 6.96
N ARG A 8 11.56 -9.71 7.09
CA ARG A 8 10.78 -8.47 7.22
C ARG A 8 10.01 -8.14 5.94
N ILE A 9 10.61 -8.32 4.77
CA ILE A 9 9.97 -8.09 3.48
C ILE A 9 8.81 -9.07 3.27
N GLN A 10 9.00 -10.35 3.62
CA GLN A 10 7.94 -11.35 3.57
C GLN A 10 6.78 -11.02 4.53
N ALA A 11 7.08 -10.53 5.73
CA ALA A 11 6.07 -10.07 6.69
C ALA A 11 5.26 -8.85 6.19
N LEU A 12 5.86 -8.02 5.33
CA LEU A 12 5.22 -6.88 4.67
C LEU A 12 4.46 -7.28 3.40
N GLY A 13 4.35 -8.58 3.08
CA GLY A 13 3.66 -9.06 1.88
C GLY A 13 4.51 -9.02 0.59
N GLY A 14 5.82 -8.84 0.73
CA GLY A 14 6.77 -8.93 -0.38
C GLY A 14 7.10 -10.38 -0.74
N ASN A 15 6.98 -10.72 -2.01
CA ASN A 15 7.46 -11.96 -2.61
C ASN A 15 8.98 -11.89 -2.84
N ILE A 16 9.69 -12.89 -2.30
CA ILE A 16 11.16 -13.02 -2.33
C ILE A 16 11.65 -14.21 -3.17
N ASP A 17 10.77 -14.90 -3.91
CA ASP A 17 11.07 -16.13 -4.65
C ASP A 17 12.13 -15.94 -5.76
N GLN A 18 12.29 -14.70 -6.24
CA GLN A 18 13.19 -14.36 -7.35
C GLN A 18 14.59 -13.92 -6.91
N ILE A 19 14.89 -13.95 -5.61
CA ILE A 19 16.18 -13.51 -5.05
C ILE A 19 17.28 -14.55 -5.34
N LYS A 20 18.38 -14.10 -5.97
CA LYS A 20 19.47 -14.98 -6.43
C LYS A 20 20.71 -14.87 -5.55
N GLY A 21 20.86 -13.80 -4.77
CA GLY A 21 21.98 -13.61 -3.86
C GLY A 21 23.29 -13.21 -4.53
N VAL A 22 23.25 -12.88 -5.84
CA VAL A 22 24.43 -12.53 -6.65
C VAL A 22 24.76 -11.04 -6.56
N SER A 23 23.74 -10.19 -6.51
CA SER A 23 23.87 -8.73 -6.49
C SER A 23 22.76 -8.15 -5.63
N TRP A 24 23.11 -7.20 -4.76
CA TRP A 24 22.17 -6.61 -3.81
C TRP A 24 21.10 -5.76 -4.50
N ILE A 25 21.47 -5.05 -5.55
CA ILE A 25 20.55 -4.22 -6.35
C ILE A 25 19.57 -5.13 -7.11
N ASP A 26 20.08 -6.19 -7.74
CA ASP A 26 19.24 -7.11 -8.51
C ASP A 26 18.25 -7.85 -7.60
N ASP A 27 18.69 -8.25 -6.40
CA ASP A 27 17.83 -8.88 -5.41
C ASP A 27 16.72 -7.93 -4.92
N LEU A 28 17.00 -6.63 -4.75
CA LEU A 28 15.98 -5.63 -4.39
C LEU A 28 14.99 -5.40 -5.53
N CYS A 29 15.49 -5.27 -6.77
CA CYS A 29 14.65 -5.10 -7.95
C CYS A 29 13.83 -6.34 -8.29
N ALA A 30 14.20 -7.52 -7.78
CA ALA A 30 13.45 -8.76 -7.95
C ALA A 30 12.27 -8.91 -6.98
N ILE A 31 12.25 -8.15 -5.89
CA ILE A 31 11.15 -8.19 -4.92
C ILE A 31 9.88 -7.61 -5.56
N ARG A 32 8.76 -8.29 -5.35
CA ARG A 32 7.43 -7.89 -5.82
C ARG A 32 6.50 -7.84 -4.64
N PHE A 33 5.64 -6.84 -4.55
CA PHE A 33 4.61 -6.78 -3.52
C PHE A 33 3.28 -7.21 -4.14
N ASN A 34 2.44 -7.89 -3.35
CA ASN A 34 1.11 -8.32 -3.79
C ASN A 34 0.03 -7.25 -3.54
N SER A 35 0.40 -6.13 -2.93
CA SER A 35 -0.46 -4.99 -2.61
C SER A 35 0.24 -3.69 -2.99
N VAL A 36 -0.54 -2.63 -3.21
CA VAL A 36 -0.02 -1.26 -3.37
C VAL A 36 0.64 -0.81 -2.06
N LEU A 37 1.73 -0.06 -2.18
CA LEU A 37 2.43 0.53 -1.05
C LEU A 37 2.19 2.03 -1.05
N TYR A 38 1.37 2.50 -0.12
CA TYR A 38 1.15 3.93 0.07
C TYR A 38 2.30 4.54 0.87
N GLU A 39 2.76 5.71 0.44
CA GLU A 39 3.72 6.48 1.21
C GLU A 39 3.11 6.84 2.56
N ARG A 40 3.87 6.60 3.63
CA ARG A 40 3.43 6.97 4.97
C ARG A 40 3.52 8.49 5.11
N PRO A 41 2.43 9.19 5.49
CA PRO A 41 2.48 10.63 5.75
C PRO A 41 3.62 11.02 6.68
N GLN A 42 4.33 12.09 6.33
CA GLN A 42 5.42 12.66 7.12
C GLN A 42 5.14 14.14 7.37
N ASP A 43 5.62 14.66 8.49
CA ASP A 43 5.56 16.11 8.73
C ASP A 43 6.34 16.86 7.64
N THR A 44 5.71 17.89 7.10
CA THR A 44 6.33 18.84 6.18
C THR A 44 6.38 20.21 6.83
N PRO A 45 7.18 21.16 6.33
CA PRO A 45 7.17 22.54 6.82
C PRO A 45 5.79 23.23 6.72
N TRP A 46 4.85 22.65 5.98
CA TRP A 46 3.54 23.26 5.66
C TRP A 46 2.34 22.51 6.24
N ALA A 47 2.50 21.24 6.62
CA ALA A 47 1.43 20.38 7.13
C ALA A 47 1.99 19.26 8.00
N THR A 48 1.24 18.85 9.03
CA THR A 48 1.60 17.68 9.83
C THR A 48 1.27 16.39 9.08
N ALA A 49 1.81 15.26 9.52
CA ALA A 49 1.46 13.94 9.00
C ALA A 49 -0.03 13.62 9.19
N ASP A 50 -0.65 14.10 10.28
CA ASP A 50 -2.07 13.88 10.57
C ASP A 50 -2.99 14.72 9.67
N ASP A 51 -2.50 15.82 9.11
CA ASP A 51 -3.23 16.67 8.16
C ASP A 51 -3.19 16.11 6.71
N GLN A 52 -2.38 15.08 6.47
CA GLN A 52 -2.22 14.46 5.16
C GLN A 52 -3.09 13.21 5.04
N GLU A 53 -3.56 12.93 3.82
CA GLU A 53 -4.33 11.71 3.57
C GLU A 53 -3.47 10.47 3.86
N PRO A 54 -4.00 9.50 4.64
CA PRO A 54 -3.25 8.30 4.99
C PRO A 54 -3.04 7.36 3.81
N ILE A 55 -3.93 7.43 2.81
CA ILE A 55 -3.90 6.68 1.57
C ILE A 55 -4.27 7.67 0.48
N TYR A 56 -3.42 7.80 -0.53
CA TYR A 56 -3.63 8.74 -1.64
C TYR A 56 -4.97 8.46 -2.35
N GLY A 57 -5.80 9.50 -2.49
CA GLY A 57 -7.08 9.43 -3.21
C GLY A 57 -8.21 8.78 -2.43
N LEU A 58 -8.00 8.43 -1.15
CA LEU A 58 -9.02 7.81 -0.29
C LEU A 58 -10.20 8.76 -0.03
N GLY A 59 -9.94 10.05 0.18
CA GLY A 59 -11.00 11.04 0.36
C GLY A 59 -11.89 11.15 -0.87
N GLU A 60 -11.28 11.27 -2.06
CA GLU A 60 -12.01 11.37 -3.32
C GLU A 60 -12.90 10.15 -3.58
N TYR A 61 -12.42 8.94 -3.27
CA TYR A 61 -13.21 7.72 -3.43
C TYR A 61 -14.41 7.68 -2.49
N ILE A 62 -14.23 8.06 -1.22
CA ILE A 62 -15.32 8.15 -0.25
C ILE A 62 -16.37 9.15 -0.73
N ASP A 63 -15.96 10.33 -1.16
CA ASP A 63 -16.87 11.38 -1.63
C ASP A 63 -17.70 10.91 -2.83
N GLN A 64 -17.09 10.17 -3.77
CA GLN A 64 -17.78 9.61 -4.94
C GLN A 64 -18.81 8.52 -4.58
N HIS A 65 -18.57 7.78 -3.49
CA HIS A 65 -19.39 6.63 -3.09
C HIS A 65 -20.19 6.89 -1.79
N GLN A 66 -20.33 8.15 -1.38
CA GLN A 66 -21.02 8.53 -0.13
C GLN A 66 -22.45 7.95 -0.04
N ALA A 67 -23.18 7.90 -1.15
CA ALA A 67 -24.53 7.34 -1.20
C ALA A 67 -24.57 5.82 -0.92
N GLU A 68 -23.49 5.10 -1.23
CA GLU A 68 -23.34 3.67 -0.94
C GLU A 68 -22.97 3.44 0.52
N LEU A 69 -22.09 4.29 1.07
CA LEU A 69 -21.77 4.31 2.50
C LEU A 69 -23.02 4.53 3.36
N ASP A 70 -23.86 5.49 2.99
CA ASP A 70 -25.10 5.81 3.73
C ASP A 70 -26.13 4.67 3.67
N LYS A 71 -26.11 3.88 2.59
CA LYS A 71 -27.08 2.81 2.35
C LYS A 71 -26.65 1.45 2.91
N ASN A 72 -25.37 1.11 2.75
CA ASN A 72 -24.82 -0.17 3.18
C ASN A 72 -23.32 -0.05 3.51
N PRO A 73 -22.97 0.35 4.74
CA PRO A 73 -21.59 0.61 5.12
C PRO A 73 -20.71 -0.64 5.03
N ASP A 74 -21.21 -1.82 5.39
CA ASP A 74 -20.44 -3.07 5.34
C ASP A 74 -20.00 -3.44 3.92
N ALA A 75 -20.90 -3.26 2.94
CA ALA A 75 -20.58 -3.49 1.53
C ALA A 75 -19.57 -2.47 1.02
N PHE A 76 -19.74 -1.20 1.39
CA PHE A 76 -18.81 -0.13 1.04
C PHE A 76 -17.39 -0.40 1.55
N PHE A 77 -17.21 -0.74 2.83
CA PHE A 77 -15.88 -1.04 3.37
C PHE A 77 -15.25 -2.26 2.71
N THR A 78 -16.06 -3.26 2.35
CA THR A 78 -15.56 -4.43 1.60
C THR A 78 -15.03 -4.02 0.23
N GLN A 79 -15.74 -3.14 -0.47
CA GLN A 79 -15.33 -2.63 -1.78
C GLN A 79 -14.11 -1.72 -1.68
N LEU A 80 -14.05 -0.85 -0.67
CA LEU A 80 -12.90 0.01 -0.41
C LEU A 80 -11.63 -0.81 -0.12
N ILE A 81 -11.73 -1.87 0.68
CA ILE A 81 -10.59 -2.79 0.89
C ILE A 81 -10.16 -3.44 -0.43
N GLN A 82 -11.12 -3.82 -1.29
CA GLN A 82 -10.78 -4.42 -2.58
C GLN A 82 -10.08 -3.43 -3.52
N GLU A 83 -10.50 -2.17 -3.56
CA GLU A 83 -9.90 -1.16 -4.43
C GLU A 83 -8.47 -0.81 -3.99
N TYR A 84 -8.26 -0.54 -2.70
CA TYR A 84 -6.99 -0.01 -2.19
C TYR A 84 -5.94 -1.07 -1.83
N TYR A 85 -6.33 -2.34 -1.67
CA TYR A 85 -5.39 -3.42 -1.33
C TYR A 85 -5.07 -4.34 -2.52
N GLN A 86 -5.60 -4.05 -3.70
CA GLN A 86 -5.21 -4.69 -4.95
C GLN A 86 -4.11 -3.89 -5.65
N LEU A 87 -3.22 -4.59 -6.36
CA LEU A 87 -2.24 -3.96 -7.26
C LEU A 87 -2.98 -3.21 -8.38
N THR A 88 -2.88 -1.89 -8.38
CA THR A 88 -3.36 -1.02 -9.47
C THR A 88 -2.17 -0.40 -10.20
N GLU A 89 -2.37 0.04 -11.44
CA GLU A 89 -1.31 0.72 -12.23
C GLU A 89 -0.99 2.13 -11.71
N GLU A 90 -1.79 2.65 -10.79
CA GLU A 90 -1.70 4.03 -10.28
C GLU A 90 -0.83 4.17 -9.01
N GLY A 91 -0.31 3.05 -8.49
CA GLY A 91 0.51 2.98 -7.27
C GLY A 91 2.01 2.95 -7.49
#